data_AF-A0A7W8GA03-F1
#
_entry.id   AF-A0A7W8GA03-F1
#
_cell.length_a   1.000
_cell.length_b   1.000
_cell.length_c   1.000
_cell.angle_alpha   90.00
_cell.angle_beta   90.00
_cell.angle_gamma   90.00
#
_symmetry.space_group_name_H-M   'P 1'
#
loop_
_entity.id
_entity.type
_entity.pdbx_description
1 polymer ?
#
loop_
_entity_poly.entity_id
_entity_poly.type
_entity_poly.pdbx_seq_one_letter_code
_entity_poly.pdbx_strand_id
1 'polypeptide(L)'
;MADTVKFSSSSLESSLSSFGRRGVTEFTLQDEAILSHKGKLLHFLQVFREKAGDVFLTLPVSASVLDLDVCKACAELYCTLEIPLEGLSKGNSYLFDKKFYSRRADMLNTLGLVFGFDMNFACQPGDSVKSFRDRLDFALSLYPNHIDFPQIDPLNGGDSSIKMPKPTATFSTQDIKMTKETAFAASTFYSYGRAVTWFLAVLAPLKMTPSKFFQDFAEWQNLNNCSLRSNWKPESAKHAEIEKMQLAFLKFKYEEKNKPQLFEVVNNVVRLNGAFSRCFGEGEESRIELSYNPDELLSGAAMNIQSFFDNSFMENSTVKVFMGEDGAEWRYC
;
A
#
# COMPACT_ATOMS: atom_id res chain seq x y z
N MET A 1 8.08 -2.69 22.87
CA MET A 1 9.11 -2.38 21.85
C MET A 1 9.58 -3.72 21.34
N ALA A 2 9.46 -3.98 20.04
CA ALA A 2 10.03 -5.19 19.45
C ALA A 2 11.56 -5.09 19.53
N ASP A 3 12.23 -6.15 19.99
CA ASP A 3 13.69 -6.19 20.05
C ASP A 3 14.26 -6.32 18.63
N THR A 4 14.79 -5.23 18.08
CA THR A 4 15.45 -5.25 16.77
C THR A 4 16.82 -5.89 16.87
N VAL A 5 17.04 -6.96 16.11
CA VAL A 5 18.34 -7.64 16.02
C VAL A 5 18.98 -7.31 14.67
N LYS A 6 20.23 -6.85 14.69
CA LYS A 6 21.01 -6.61 13.47
C LYS A 6 22.02 -7.74 13.24
N PHE A 7 22.18 -8.12 11.98
CA PHE A 7 23.16 -9.12 11.53
C PHE A 7 24.13 -8.48 10.54
N SER A 8 25.38 -8.93 10.53
CA SER A 8 26.34 -8.50 9.52
C SER A 8 26.17 -9.32 8.24
N SER A 9 26.50 -8.76 7.09
CA SER A 9 26.52 -9.47 5.80
C SER A 9 27.31 -10.78 5.86
N SER A 10 28.45 -10.79 6.55
CA SER A 10 29.31 -11.96 6.72
C SER A 10 28.71 -13.09 7.55
N SER A 11 27.69 -12.81 8.36
CA SER A 11 27.02 -13.78 9.24
C SER A 11 25.57 -14.04 8.87
N LEU A 12 25.07 -13.43 7.78
CA LEU A 12 23.66 -13.48 7.41
C LEU A 12 23.17 -14.92 7.26
N GLU A 13 23.81 -15.71 6.39
CA GLU A 13 23.38 -17.09 6.09
C GLU A 13 23.53 -18.07 7.26
N SER A 14 24.53 -17.88 8.12
CA SER A 14 24.71 -18.71 9.31
C SER A 14 23.71 -18.34 10.41
N SER A 15 23.27 -17.08 10.43
CA SER A 15 22.31 -16.58 11.41
C SER A 15 20.87 -17.00 11.11
N LEU A 16 20.50 -17.23 9.84
CA LEU A 16 19.13 -17.63 9.45
C LEU A 16 18.64 -18.85 10.23
N SER A 17 19.47 -19.87 10.41
CA SER A 17 19.12 -21.08 11.18
C SER A 17 18.81 -20.82 12.66
N SER A 18 19.16 -19.63 13.18
CA SER A 18 18.86 -19.24 14.56
C SER A 18 17.52 -18.52 14.71
N PHE A 19 16.87 -18.11 13.62
CA PHE A 19 15.69 -17.22 13.66
C PHE A 19 14.54 -17.83 14.47
N GLY A 20 14.18 -19.08 14.19
CA GLY A 20 13.11 -19.77 14.93
C GLY A 20 13.40 -19.89 16.43
N ARG A 21 14.65 -20.22 16.81
CA ARG A 21 15.05 -20.29 18.24
C ARG A 21 14.99 -18.94 18.95
N ARG A 22 15.11 -17.85 18.20
CA ARG A 22 15.11 -16.48 18.72
C ARG A 22 13.74 -15.81 18.61
N GLY A 23 12.72 -16.52 18.11
CA GLY A 23 11.37 -15.99 17.94
C GLY A 23 11.31 -14.85 16.92
N VAL A 24 12.22 -14.83 15.94
CA VAL A 24 12.17 -13.84 14.85
C VAL A 24 11.01 -14.20 13.93
N THR A 25 10.03 -13.31 13.81
CA THR A 25 8.84 -13.47 12.95
C THR A 25 8.92 -12.66 11.67
N GLU A 26 9.74 -11.61 11.66
CA GLU A 26 9.91 -10.69 10.52
C GLU A 26 11.41 -10.41 10.29
N PHE A 27 11.81 -10.31 9.03
CA PHE A 27 13.18 -10.00 8.64
C PHE A 27 13.20 -9.07 7.42
N THR A 28 13.91 -7.96 7.53
CA THR A 28 14.16 -7.03 6.41
C THR A 28 15.59 -7.18 5.91
N LEU A 29 15.75 -7.52 4.63
CA LEU A 29 17.08 -7.54 4.00
C LEU A 29 17.51 -6.11 3.67
N GLN A 30 18.68 -5.69 4.15
CA GLN A 30 19.24 -4.34 3.90
C GLN A 30 20.58 -4.37 3.14
N ASP A 31 21.07 -5.56 2.75
CA ASP A 31 22.36 -5.69 2.07
C ASP A 31 22.24 -5.30 0.58
N GLU A 32 22.67 -4.08 0.25
CA GLU A 32 22.64 -3.57 -1.13
C GLU A 32 23.40 -4.46 -2.12
N ALA A 33 24.47 -5.15 -1.70
CA ALA A 33 25.26 -6.01 -2.59
C ALA A 33 24.49 -7.28 -2.98
N ILE A 34 23.53 -7.71 -2.16
CA ILE A 34 22.59 -8.79 -2.48
C ILE A 34 21.42 -8.22 -3.28
N LEU A 35 20.78 -7.14 -2.80
CA LEU A 35 19.57 -6.55 -3.38
C LEU A 35 19.76 -6.00 -4.80
N SER A 36 20.98 -5.60 -5.17
CA SER A 36 21.30 -5.08 -6.50
C SER A 36 21.80 -6.13 -7.49
N HIS A 37 22.01 -7.38 -7.07
CA HIS A 37 22.64 -8.41 -7.90
C HIS A 37 21.80 -9.70 -7.99
N LYS A 38 21.17 -9.93 -9.14
CA LYS A 38 20.26 -11.07 -9.41
C LYS A 38 20.76 -12.40 -8.86
N GLY A 39 21.98 -12.81 -9.21
CA GLY A 39 22.51 -14.12 -8.80
C GLY A 39 22.70 -14.27 -7.29
N LYS A 40 23.02 -13.18 -6.59
CA LYS A 40 23.19 -13.19 -5.13
C LYS A 40 21.83 -13.19 -4.44
N LEU A 41 20.88 -12.40 -4.97
CA LEU A 41 19.51 -12.38 -4.48
C LEU A 41 18.86 -13.76 -4.60
N LEU A 42 18.94 -14.41 -5.78
CA LEU A 42 18.39 -15.76 -5.97
C LEU A 42 18.99 -16.78 -5.00
N HIS A 43 20.31 -16.73 -4.79
CA HIS A 43 20.96 -17.59 -3.81
C HIS A 43 20.43 -17.34 -2.39
N PHE A 44 20.34 -16.07 -1.99
CA PHE A 44 19.79 -15.70 -0.70
C PHE A 44 18.35 -16.19 -0.53
N LEU A 45 17.47 -15.98 -1.50
CA LEU A 45 16.07 -16.42 -1.43
C LEU A 45 15.96 -17.93 -1.27
N GLN A 46 16.80 -18.70 -1.98
CA GLN A 46 16.85 -20.15 -1.81
C GLN A 46 17.26 -20.53 -0.38
N VAL A 47 18.34 -19.95 0.14
CA VAL A 47 18.84 -20.23 1.49
C VAL A 47 17.83 -19.80 2.55
N PHE A 48 17.13 -18.68 2.34
CA PHE A 48 16.09 -18.18 3.22
C PHE A 48 14.91 -19.15 3.28
N ARG A 49 14.42 -19.62 2.12
CA ARG A 49 13.36 -20.63 2.03
C ARG A 49 13.71 -21.89 2.81
N GLU A 50 14.94 -22.36 2.69
CA GLU A 50 15.40 -23.60 3.34
C GLU A 50 15.58 -23.46 4.86
N LYS A 51 15.94 -22.27 5.36
CA LYS A 51 16.34 -22.08 6.78
C LYS A 51 15.36 -21.26 7.62
N ALA A 52 14.53 -20.45 6.98
CA ALA A 52 13.68 -19.45 7.62
C ALA A 52 12.38 -19.20 6.81
N GLY A 53 11.86 -20.19 6.08
CA GLY A 53 10.69 -20.04 5.20
C GLY A 53 9.41 -19.56 5.88
N ASP A 54 9.27 -19.79 7.20
CA ASP A 54 8.11 -19.34 8.00
C ASP A 54 8.23 -17.88 8.50
N VAL A 55 9.36 -17.23 8.25
CA VAL A 55 9.63 -15.84 8.67
C VAL A 55 9.18 -14.89 7.57
N PHE A 56 8.41 -13.86 7.91
CA PHE A 56 8.01 -12.83 6.96
C PHE A 56 9.22 -12.04 6.47
N LEU A 57 9.41 -12.00 5.16
CA LEU A 57 10.57 -11.38 4.53
C LEU A 57 10.19 -10.07 3.82
N THR A 58 10.81 -8.96 4.22
CA THR A 58 10.73 -7.68 3.50
C THR A 58 11.96 -7.49 2.60
N LEU A 59 11.72 -7.21 1.31
CA LEU A 59 12.76 -7.04 0.28
C LEU A 59 12.68 -5.65 -0.37
N PRO A 60 13.50 -4.68 0.07
CA PRO A 60 13.68 -3.39 -0.59
C PRO A 60 14.53 -3.57 -1.85
N VAL A 61 13.90 -3.97 -2.96
CA VAL A 61 14.59 -4.42 -4.17
C VAL A 61 14.40 -3.46 -5.32
N SER A 62 15.48 -3.21 -6.07
CA SER A 62 15.40 -2.43 -7.29
C SER A 62 14.54 -3.15 -8.34
N ALA A 63 13.63 -2.41 -8.98
CA ALA A 63 12.85 -2.90 -10.11
C ALA A 63 13.71 -3.44 -11.28
N SER A 64 14.98 -3.06 -11.35
CA SER A 64 15.95 -3.56 -12.36
C SER A 64 16.33 -5.02 -12.17
N VAL A 65 16.33 -5.52 -10.93
CA VAL A 65 16.66 -6.91 -10.58
C VAL A 65 15.43 -7.82 -10.69
N LEU A 66 14.23 -7.25 -10.66
CA LEU A 66 12.98 -7.99 -10.79
C LEU A 66 12.81 -8.55 -12.21
N ASP A 67 13.03 -9.85 -12.33
CA ASP A 67 12.64 -10.63 -13.49
C ASP A 67 11.84 -11.87 -13.08
N LEU A 68 11.47 -12.71 -14.06
CA LEU A 68 10.57 -13.82 -13.82
C LEU A 68 11.16 -14.85 -12.84
N ASP A 69 12.48 -15.04 -12.83
CA ASP A 69 13.13 -16.00 -11.95
C ASP A 69 13.09 -15.49 -10.50
N VAL A 70 13.42 -14.21 -10.30
CA VAL A 70 13.34 -13.58 -8.97
C VAL A 70 11.91 -13.59 -8.45
N CYS A 71 10.93 -13.22 -9.28
CA CYS A 71 9.53 -13.20 -8.86
C CYS A 71 9.03 -14.62 -8.50
N LYS A 72 9.41 -15.65 -9.27
CA LYS A 72 9.06 -17.04 -8.93
C LYS A 72 9.68 -17.49 -7.60
N ALA A 73 10.94 -17.13 -7.35
CA ALA A 73 11.59 -17.44 -6.07
C ALA A 73 10.89 -16.74 -4.89
N CYS A 74 10.47 -15.48 -5.07
CA CYS A 74 9.69 -14.76 -4.06
C CYS A 74 8.29 -15.38 -3.84
N ALA A 75 7.66 -15.94 -4.88
CA ALA A 75 6.30 -16.49 -4.78
C ALA A 75 6.23 -17.76 -3.91
N GLU A 76 7.37 -18.38 -3.62
CA GLU A 76 7.49 -19.53 -2.73
C GLU A 76 7.80 -19.14 -1.27
N LEU A 77 7.85 -17.83 -0.99
CA LEU A 77 8.19 -17.28 0.32
C LEU A 77 7.04 -16.44 0.85
N TYR A 78 6.94 -16.36 2.19
CA TYR A 78 6.10 -15.38 2.84
C TYR A 78 6.80 -14.01 2.83
N CYS A 79 6.69 -13.28 1.72
CA CYS A 79 7.43 -12.04 1.53
C CYS A 79 6.62 -10.87 0.96
N THR A 80 7.12 -9.66 1.20
CA THR A 80 6.69 -8.43 0.53
C THR A 80 7.87 -7.78 -0.19
N LEU A 81 7.62 -7.21 -1.37
CA LEU A 81 8.62 -6.47 -2.14
C LEU A 81 8.36 -4.96 -2.02
N GLU A 82 9.35 -4.22 -1.55
CA GLU A 82 9.35 -2.75 -1.49
C GLU A 82 10.17 -2.23 -2.66
N ILE A 83 9.52 -1.51 -3.59
CA ILE A 83 10.12 -1.14 -4.87
C ILE A 83 10.26 0.37 -4.95
N PRO A 84 11.49 0.91 -5.01
CA PRO A 84 11.68 2.34 -5.26
C PRO A 84 11.07 2.77 -6.59
N LEU A 85 10.12 3.71 -6.53
CA LEU A 85 9.41 4.26 -7.69
C LEU A 85 10.04 5.57 -8.16
N GLU A 86 11.24 5.42 -8.72
CA GLU A 86 12.11 6.52 -9.08
C GLU A 86 12.22 6.70 -10.60
N GLY A 87 12.38 7.95 -11.02
CA GLY A 87 12.79 8.37 -12.36
C GLY A 87 14.23 8.90 -12.37
N LEU A 88 14.73 9.18 -13.56
CA LEU A 88 16.08 9.67 -13.80
C LEU A 88 16.07 11.16 -14.14
N SER A 89 16.93 11.93 -13.48
CA SER A 89 17.15 13.34 -13.82
C SER A 89 18.14 13.47 -14.96
N LYS A 90 17.75 14.15 -16.04
CA LYS A 90 18.62 14.51 -17.16
C LYS A 90 18.64 16.02 -17.33
N GLY A 91 19.56 16.69 -16.63
CA GLY A 91 19.56 18.15 -16.53
C GLY A 91 18.36 18.64 -15.72
N ASN A 92 17.48 19.44 -16.34
CA ASN A 92 16.27 19.96 -15.71
C ASN A 92 15.01 19.10 -15.97
N SER A 93 15.13 17.95 -16.64
CA SER A 93 14.00 17.05 -16.87
C SER A 93 14.06 15.82 -15.97
N TYR A 94 12.88 15.39 -15.51
CA TYR A 94 12.70 14.15 -14.75
C TYR A 94 12.00 13.12 -15.63
N LEU A 95 12.69 12.03 -15.97
CA LEU A 95 12.21 10.99 -16.86
C LEU A 95 11.78 9.77 -16.06
N PHE A 96 10.50 9.42 -16.16
CA PHE A 96 9.91 8.29 -15.45
C PHE A 96 9.40 7.24 -16.44
N ASP A 97 9.94 6.03 -16.38
CA ASP A 97 9.63 4.95 -17.32
C ASP A 97 8.41 4.14 -16.88
N LYS A 98 7.22 4.64 -17.23
CA LYS A 98 5.95 3.95 -16.96
C LYS A 98 5.93 2.52 -17.52
N LYS A 99 6.46 2.30 -18.72
CA LYS A 99 6.40 1.00 -19.39
C LYS A 99 7.24 -0.04 -18.65
N PHE A 100 8.39 0.37 -18.14
CA PHE A 100 9.25 -0.47 -17.32
C PHE A 100 8.54 -0.92 -16.04
N TYR A 101 7.99 0.02 -15.25
CA TYR A 101 7.29 -0.31 -14.00
C TYR A 101 6.01 -1.11 -14.23
N SER A 102 5.21 -0.81 -15.27
CA SER A 102 4.01 -1.59 -15.59
C SER A 102 4.35 -3.06 -15.82
N ARG A 103 5.41 -3.37 -16.61
CA ARG A 103 5.83 -4.75 -16.84
C ARG A 103 6.24 -5.47 -15.57
N ARG A 104 6.84 -4.77 -14.59
CA ARG A 104 7.21 -5.37 -13.31
C ARG A 104 5.98 -5.64 -12.46
N ALA A 105 5.10 -4.66 -12.31
CA ALA A 105 3.86 -4.83 -11.56
C ALA A 105 2.97 -5.92 -12.17
N ASP A 106 2.86 -5.99 -13.50
CA ASP A 106 2.10 -7.06 -14.18
C ASP A 106 2.61 -8.46 -13.79
N MET A 107 3.93 -8.64 -13.73
CA MET A 107 4.53 -9.91 -13.30
C MET A 107 4.24 -10.22 -11.84
N LEU A 108 4.35 -9.24 -10.95
CA LEU A 108 4.07 -9.40 -9.52
C LEU A 108 2.60 -9.76 -9.28
N ASN A 109 1.69 -9.02 -9.90
CA ASN A 109 0.24 -9.28 -9.85
C ASN A 109 -0.11 -10.67 -10.41
N THR A 110 0.49 -11.06 -11.55
CA THR A 110 0.24 -12.38 -12.16
C THR A 110 0.65 -13.53 -11.25
N LEU A 111 1.70 -13.34 -10.45
CA LEU A 111 2.21 -14.34 -9.51
C LEU A 111 1.59 -14.22 -8.10
N GLY A 112 0.66 -13.28 -7.89
CA GLY A 112 0.03 -13.05 -6.58
C GLY A 112 1.00 -12.53 -5.52
N LEU A 113 2.09 -11.88 -5.93
CA LEU A 113 3.07 -11.32 -5.00
C LEU A 113 2.56 -10.04 -4.34
N VAL A 114 2.81 -9.92 -3.04
CA VAL A 114 2.56 -8.68 -2.29
C VAL A 114 3.70 -7.71 -2.55
N PHE A 115 3.39 -6.50 -3.02
CA PHE A 115 4.40 -5.48 -3.25
C PHE A 115 3.87 -4.08 -2.97
N GLY A 116 4.79 -3.16 -2.75
CA GLY A 116 4.49 -1.74 -2.68
C GLY A 116 5.55 -0.88 -3.32
N PHE A 117 5.25 0.42 -3.36
CA PHE A 117 6.13 1.41 -3.96
C PHE A 117 6.62 2.41 -2.93
N ASP A 118 7.93 2.63 -2.91
CA ASP A 118 8.54 3.73 -2.17
C ASP A 118 8.68 4.94 -3.08
N MET A 119 8.01 6.04 -2.71
CA MET A 119 8.00 7.23 -3.55
C MET A 119 8.57 8.45 -2.83
N ASN A 120 9.74 8.88 -3.30
CA ASN A 120 10.38 10.12 -2.90
C ASN A 120 9.89 11.32 -3.76
N PHE A 121 9.92 12.52 -3.16
CA PHE A 121 9.59 13.80 -3.79
C PHE A 121 10.62 14.89 -3.42
N ALA A 122 10.80 15.86 -4.32
CA ALA A 122 11.67 17.02 -4.12
C ALA A 122 13.13 16.65 -3.76
N CYS A 123 13.62 15.53 -4.30
CA CYS A 123 14.99 15.04 -4.10
C CYS A 123 15.90 15.22 -5.32
N GLN A 124 15.31 15.21 -6.51
CA GLN A 124 16.04 15.05 -7.77
C GLN A 124 15.81 16.29 -8.66
N PRO A 125 16.83 16.80 -9.37
CA PRO A 125 16.67 17.90 -10.31
C PRO A 125 15.58 17.62 -11.35
N GLY A 126 14.71 18.58 -11.62
CA GLY A 126 13.59 18.42 -12.56
C GLY A 126 12.35 17.72 -11.99
N ASP A 127 12.40 17.13 -10.79
CA ASP A 127 11.19 16.66 -10.10
C ASP A 127 10.32 17.86 -9.71
N SER A 128 9.01 17.70 -9.76
CA SER A 128 8.01 18.74 -9.59
C SER A 128 6.74 18.19 -8.93
N VAL A 129 5.87 19.07 -8.44
CA VAL A 129 4.54 18.67 -7.94
C VAL A 129 3.78 17.87 -9.00
N LYS A 130 3.89 18.25 -10.27
CA LYS A 130 3.24 17.56 -11.38
C LYS A 130 3.78 16.13 -11.53
N SER A 131 5.09 15.95 -11.59
CA SER A 131 5.69 14.61 -11.72
C SER A 131 5.43 13.73 -10.50
N PHE A 132 5.33 14.29 -9.29
CA PHE A 132 4.87 13.56 -8.11
C PHE A 132 3.43 13.05 -8.29
N ARG A 133 2.50 13.92 -8.68
CA ARG A 133 1.09 13.53 -8.90
C ARG A 133 0.94 12.50 -10.01
N ASP A 134 1.61 12.70 -11.13
CA ASP A 134 1.60 11.78 -12.27
C ASP A 134 2.19 10.40 -11.91
N ARG A 135 3.20 10.36 -11.01
CA ARG A 135 3.75 9.12 -10.46
C ARG A 135 2.81 8.46 -9.48
N LEU A 136 2.19 9.22 -8.56
CA LEU A 136 1.20 8.70 -7.60
C LEU A 136 0.02 8.05 -8.31
N ASP A 137 -0.56 8.74 -9.29
CA ASP A 137 -1.68 8.26 -10.10
C ASP A 137 -1.32 6.98 -10.85
N PHE A 138 -0.10 6.96 -11.42
CA PHE A 138 0.42 5.78 -12.11
C PHE A 138 0.66 4.62 -11.15
N ALA A 139 1.32 4.85 -10.01
CA ALA A 139 1.66 3.83 -9.02
C ALA A 139 0.40 3.05 -8.62
N LEU A 140 -0.65 3.79 -8.25
CA LEU A 140 -1.89 3.20 -7.76
C LEU A 140 -2.67 2.48 -8.87
N SER A 141 -2.52 2.88 -10.14
CA SER A 141 -3.09 2.14 -11.27
C SER A 141 -2.49 0.74 -11.46
N LEU A 142 -1.37 0.45 -10.81
CA LEU A 142 -0.70 -0.85 -10.82
C LEU A 142 -1.11 -1.77 -9.66
N TYR A 143 -2.05 -1.33 -8.81
CA TYR A 143 -2.57 -2.08 -7.66
C TYR A 143 -1.51 -2.54 -6.63
N PRO A 144 -0.57 -1.69 -6.20
CA PRO A 144 0.35 -2.04 -5.11
C PRO A 144 -0.43 -2.25 -3.81
N ASN A 145 -0.02 -3.19 -2.96
CA ASN A 145 -0.64 -3.40 -1.65
C ASN A 145 -0.44 -2.22 -0.70
N HIS A 146 0.65 -1.48 -0.88
CA HIS A 146 0.99 -0.28 -0.12
C HIS A 146 1.76 0.72 -0.99
N ILE A 147 1.65 2.00 -0.63
CA ILE A 147 2.52 3.06 -1.12
C ILE A 147 3.10 3.83 0.06
N ASP A 148 4.41 3.92 0.10
CA ASP A 148 5.13 4.50 1.20
C ASP A 148 6.01 5.66 0.75
N PHE A 149 6.28 6.53 1.71
CA PHE A 149 6.97 7.80 1.49
C PHE A 149 8.05 7.91 2.56
N PRO A 150 9.24 7.32 2.34
CA PRO A 150 10.29 7.21 3.36
C PRO A 150 10.65 8.57 4.01
N GLN A 151 10.49 9.66 3.28
CA GLN A 151 10.78 11.03 3.73
C GLN A 151 9.81 11.59 4.80
N ILE A 152 8.66 10.96 5.02
CA ILE A 152 7.68 11.37 6.04
C ILE A 152 7.37 10.26 7.05
N ASP A 153 7.92 9.07 6.83
CA ASP A 153 7.72 7.96 7.73
C ASP A 153 8.47 8.20 9.06
N PRO A 154 7.76 8.21 10.20
CA PRO A 154 8.38 8.40 11.50
C PRO A 154 9.36 7.29 11.89
N LEU A 155 9.19 6.06 11.39
CA LEU A 155 10.11 4.93 11.64
C LEU A 155 11.46 5.15 10.96
N ASN A 156 11.46 5.93 9.89
CA ASN A 156 12.63 6.30 9.10
C ASN A 156 13.36 7.55 9.64
N GLY A 157 12.87 8.12 10.76
CA GLY A 157 13.44 9.25 11.47
C GLY A 157 14.80 8.94 12.11
N GLY A 158 15.85 8.85 11.30
CA GLY A 158 17.20 8.52 11.75
C GLY A 158 18.06 7.87 10.68
N ASP A 159 17.48 7.44 9.56
CA ASP A 159 18.27 6.90 8.46
C ASP A 159 18.88 8.04 7.62
N SER A 160 20.20 8.18 7.72
CA SER A 160 20.98 9.15 6.94
C SER A 160 20.96 8.88 5.43
N SER A 161 20.54 7.69 5.00
CA SER A 161 20.39 7.34 3.57
C SER A 161 19.22 8.09 2.92
N ILE A 162 18.21 8.47 3.71
CA ILE A 162 16.98 9.09 3.21
C ILE A 162 17.21 10.57 2.91
N LYS A 163 17.08 10.92 1.63
CA LYS A 163 17.21 12.31 1.17
C LYS A 163 15.98 13.10 1.57
N MET A 164 16.13 13.97 2.55
CA MET A 164 15.04 14.88 2.95
C MET A 164 14.69 15.88 1.84
N PRO A 165 13.40 16.20 1.66
CA PRO A 165 12.94 17.08 0.59
C PRO A 165 13.45 18.51 0.81
N LYS A 166 13.97 19.13 -0.25
CA LYS A 166 14.52 20.50 -0.22
C LYS A 166 13.95 21.33 -1.36
N PRO A 167 13.80 22.66 -1.20
CA PRO A 167 13.37 23.52 -2.30
C PRO A 167 14.28 23.38 -3.52
N THR A 168 13.68 23.32 -4.70
CA THR A 168 14.36 23.26 -6.00
C THR A 168 13.78 24.32 -6.93
N ALA A 169 14.30 24.42 -8.16
CA ALA A 169 13.72 25.31 -9.18
C ALA A 169 12.24 24.99 -9.51
N THR A 170 11.79 23.77 -9.23
CA THR A 170 10.46 23.23 -9.58
C THR A 170 9.65 22.79 -8.35
N PHE A 171 10.20 22.97 -7.14
CA PHE A 171 9.54 22.71 -5.85
C PHE A 171 9.79 23.88 -4.89
N SER A 172 8.75 24.64 -4.58
CA SER A 172 8.81 25.63 -3.50
C SER A 172 8.67 24.97 -2.12
N THR A 173 8.97 25.70 -1.05
CA THR A 173 8.70 25.26 0.34
C THR A 173 7.22 24.94 0.56
N GLN A 174 6.33 25.72 -0.05
CA GLN A 174 4.89 25.50 0.04
C GLN A 174 4.46 24.22 -0.72
N ASP A 175 5.06 23.98 -1.89
CA ASP A 175 4.82 22.75 -2.65
C ASP A 175 5.26 21.51 -1.88
N ILE A 176 6.42 21.56 -1.23
CA ILE A 176 6.92 20.48 -0.37
C ILE A 176 5.95 20.22 0.77
N LYS A 177 5.43 21.26 1.42
CA LYS A 177 4.44 21.11 2.50
C LYS A 177 3.16 20.44 2.00
N MET A 178 2.59 20.91 0.89
CA MET A 178 1.39 20.31 0.31
C MET A 178 1.61 18.86 -0.13
N THR A 179 2.79 18.56 -0.70
CA THR A 179 3.16 17.21 -1.14
C THR A 179 3.32 16.27 0.04
N LYS A 180 3.93 16.73 1.15
CA LYS A 180 3.98 16.00 2.43
C LYS A 180 2.59 15.66 2.96
N GLU A 181 1.67 16.63 2.95
CA GLU A 181 0.30 16.41 3.40
C GLU A 181 -0.46 15.41 2.51
N THR A 182 -0.25 15.48 1.19
CA THR A 182 -0.84 14.53 0.23
C THR A 182 -0.25 13.12 0.41
N ALA A 183 1.06 13.00 0.62
CA ALA A 183 1.73 11.74 0.89
C ALA A 183 1.22 11.10 2.18
N PHE A 184 1.09 11.88 3.26
CA PHE A 184 0.52 11.42 4.53
C PHE A 184 -0.93 10.92 4.36
N ALA A 185 -1.74 11.66 3.60
CA ALA A 185 -3.11 11.28 3.26
C ALA A 185 -3.16 9.97 2.46
N ALA A 186 -2.25 9.79 1.50
CA ALA A 186 -2.13 8.55 0.73
C ALA A 186 -1.72 7.37 1.62
N SER A 187 -0.70 7.51 2.47
CA SER A 187 -0.32 6.46 3.43
C SER A 187 -1.47 6.12 4.37
N THR A 188 -2.13 7.14 4.94
CA THR A 188 -3.25 6.92 5.88
C THR A 188 -4.41 6.20 5.23
N PHE A 189 -4.88 6.70 4.08
CA PHE A 189 -6.09 6.17 3.44
C PHE A 189 -5.82 4.86 2.71
N TYR A 190 -4.71 4.76 1.98
CA TYR A 190 -4.45 3.64 1.08
C TYR A 190 -3.69 2.51 1.78
N SER A 191 -2.51 2.79 2.32
CA SER A 191 -1.62 1.77 2.91
C SER A 191 -2.15 1.30 4.27
N TYR A 192 -2.21 2.19 5.27
CA TYR A 192 -2.71 1.85 6.60
C TYR A 192 -4.22 1.55 6.60
N GLY A 193 -4.96 2.17 5.69
CA GLY A 193 -6.37 1.88 5.46
C GLY A 193 -6.66 0.64 4.63
N ARG A 194 -5.62 -0.06 4.13
CA ARG A 194 -5.70 -1.34 3.39
C ARG A 194 -6.70 -1.28 2.23
N ALA A 195 -6.55 -0.28 1.37
CA ALA A 195 -7.55 0.06 0.36
C ALA A 195 -7.33 -0.57 -1.02
N VAL A 196 -6.24 -1.32 -1.24
CA VAL A 196 -5.82 -1.81 -2.57
C VAL A 196 -6.94 -2.51 -3.35
N THR A 197 -7.76 -3.34 -2.69
CA THR A 197 -8.78 -4.17 -3.34
C THR A 197 -9.98 -3.38 -3.87
N TRP A 198 -10.24 -2.18 -3.35
CA TRP A 198 -11.47 -1.44 -3.66
C TRP A 198 -11.26 0.04 -4.04
N PHE A 199 -10.09 0.62 -3.75
CA PHE A 199 -9.84 2.06 -3.88
C PHE A 199 -10.16 2.61 -5.27
N LEU A 200 -9.66 1.98 -6.34
CA LEU A 200 -9.88 2.47 -7.69
C LEU A 200 -11.35 2.30 -8.13
N ALA A 201 -12.02 1.24 -7.69
CA ALA A 201 -13.42 1.00 -7.97
C ALA A 201 -14.31 2.12 -7.39
N VAL A 202 -14.07 2.51 -6.13
CA VAL A 202 -14.82 3.60 -5.49
C VAL A 202 -14.44 4.99 -6.01
N LEU A 203 -13.26 5.14 -6.62
CA LEU A 203 -12.83 6.40 -7.20
C LEU A 203 -13.40 6.62 -8.61
N ALA A 204 -13.62 5.55 -9.37
CA ALA A 204 -14.04 5.63 -10.78
C ALA A 204 -15.33 6.45 -11.01
N PRO A 205 -16.42 6.28 -10.23
CA PRO A 205 -17.63 7.08 -10.40
C PRO A 205 -17.41 8.58 -10.13
N LEU A 206 -16.46 8.93 -9.28
CA LEU A 206 -16.14 10.31 -8.93
C LEU A 206 -15.36 11.03 -10.04
N LYS A 207 -14.81 10.29 -11.01
CA LYS A 207 -13.96 10.80 -12.11
C LYS A 207 -12.80 11.64 -11.59
N MET A 208 -12.18 11.19 -10.50
CA MET A 208 -11.05 11.84 -9.87
C MET A 208 -9.79 11.01 -10.05
N THR A 209 -8.64 11.66 -10.19
CA THR A 209 -7.35 10.96 -10.09
C THR A 209 -7.01 10.71 -8.62
N PRO A 210 -6.26 9.64 -8.30
CA PRO A 210 -5.82 9.37 -6.93
C PRO A 210 -5.14 10.55 -6.24
N SER A 211 -4.25 11.25 -6.95
CA SER A 211 -3.51 12.40 -6.47
C SER A 211 -4.41 13.56 -6.08
N LYS A 212 -5.48 13.81 -6.85
CA LYS A 212 -6.49 14.81 -6.50
C LYS A 212 -7.33 14.36 -5.31
N PHE A 213 -7.71 13.08 -5.27
CA PHE A 213 -8.44 12.49 -4.15
C PHE A 213 -7.67 12.64 -2.83
N PHE A 214 -6.38 12.29 -2.79
CA PHE A 214 -5.57 12.42 -1.58
C PHE A 214 -5.26 13.87 -1.22
N GLN A 215 -5.17 14.79 -2.19
CA GLN A 215 -5.09 16.22 -1.88
C GLN A 215 -6.34 16.68 -1.12
N ASP A 216 -7.52 16.31 -1.60
CA ASP A 216 -8.78 16.65 -0.94
C ASP A 216 -8.91 15.94 0.43
N PHE A 217 -8.41 14.71 0.55
CA PHE A 217 -8.40 13.99 1.83
C PHE A 217 -7.45 14.64 2.84
N ALA A 218 -6.29 15.14 2.39
CA ALA A 218 -5.36 15.87 3.24
C ALA A 218 -5.99 17.15 3.81
N GLU A 219 -6.75 17.89 2.99
CA GLU A 219 -7.53 19.05 3.44
C GLU A 219 -8.60 18.63 4.47
N TRP A 220 -9.32 17.54 4.20
CA TRP A 220 -10.30 16.98 5.15
C TRP A 220 -9.65 16.55 6.47
N GLN A 221 -8.48 15.89 6.44
CA GLN A 221 -7.74 15.49 7.64
C GLN A 221 -7.32 16.69 8.50
N ASN A 222 -6.89 17.78 7.84
CA ASN A 222 -6.53 19.02 8.53
C ASN A 222 -7.71 19.64 9.28
N LEU A 223 -8.93 19.54 8.72
CA LEU A 223 -10.15 20.06 9.35
C LEU A 223 -10.67 19.16 10.48
N ASN A 224 -10.32 17.87 10.47
CA ASN A 224 -10.80 16.86 11.43
C ASN A 224 -9.75 16.45 12.48
N ASN A 225 -8.64 17.19 12.62
CA ASN A 225 -7.57 16.94 13.59
C ASN A 225 -6.96 15.53 13.54
N CYS A 226 -6.88 14.95 12.33
CA CYS A 226 -6.30 13.64 12.07
C CYS A 226 -5.24 13.70 10.94
N SER A 227 -4.50 14.82 10.90
CA SER A 227 -3.45 15.06 9.90
C SER A 227 -2.05 14.98 10.52
N LEU A 228 -1.04 15.12 9.66
CA LEU A 228 0.35 15.26 10.08
C LEU A 228 0.54 16.42 11.07
N ARG A 229 -0.28 17.47 11.00
CA ARG A 229 -0.17 18.66 11.89
C ARG A 229 -0.66 18.41 13.30
N SER A 230 -1.58 17.46 13.49
CA SER A 230 -2.09 17.07 14.80
C SER A 230 -1.27 15.96 15.46
N ASN A 231 -0.10 15.60 14.89
CA ASN A 231 0.71 14.44 15.30
C ASN A 231 -0.09 13.13 15.28
N TRP A 232 -1.07 13.01 14.38
CA TRP A 232 -1.78 11.74 14.18
C TRP A 232 -0.83 10.71 13.56
N LYS A 233 -0.85 9.49 14.08
CA LYS A 233 0.04 8.39 13.70
C LYS A 233 -0.76 7.23 13.13
N PRO A 234 -0.91 7.14 11.79
CA PRO A 234 -1.72 6.09 11.20
C PRO A 234 -1.17 4.68 11.51
N GLU A 235 0.14 4.54 11.73
CA GLU A 235 0.79 3.28 12.09
C GLU A 235 0.40 2.74 13.48
N SER A 236 -0.12 3.61 14.34
CA SER A 236 -0.57 3.25 15.70
C SER A 236 -2.09 3.17 15.82
N ALA A 237 -2.84 3.56 14.78
CA ALA A 237 -4.29 3.55 14.77
C ALA A 237 -4.82 2.16 14.44
N LYS A 238 -5.96 1.78 15.02
CA LYS A 238 -6.65 0.56 14.60
C LYS A 238 -7.26 0.75 13.22
N HIS A 239 -7.31 -0.31 12.41
CA HIS A 239 -7.91 -0.23 11.08
C HIS A 239 -9.34 0.29 11.12
N ALA A 240 -10.15 -0.09 12.12
CA ALA A 240 -11.52 0.40 12.29
C ALA A 240 -11.61 1.94 12.40
N GLU A 241 -10.62 2.62 12.98
CA GLU A 241 -10.58 4.08 13.09
C GLU A 241 -10.33 4.73 11.73
N ILE A 242 -9.40 4.15 10.95
CA ILE A 242 -9.10 4.59 9.59
C ILE A 242 -10.28 4.30 8.66
N GLU A 243 -10.93 3.13 8.77
CA GLU A 243 -12.13 2.77 8.01
C GLU A 243 -13.25 3.80 8.22
N LYS A 244 -13.48 4.21 9.47
CA LYS A 244 -14.45 5.26 9.79
C LYS A 244 -14.11 6.58 9.09
N MET A 245 -12.83 6.96 9.05
CA MET A 245 -12.37 8.16 8.33
C MET A 245 -12.58 8.02 6.81
N GLN A 246 -12.25 6.85 6.25
CA GLN A 246 -12.45 6.56 4.83
C GLN A 246 -13.92 6.68 4.45
N LEU A 247 -14.83 6.04 5.19
CA LEU A 247 -16.27 6.07 4.94
C LEU A 247 -16.85 7.49 5.09
N ALA A 248 -16.44 8.23 6.12
CA ALA A 248 -16.90 9.61 6.32
C ALA A 248 -16.48 10.52 5.16
N PHE A 249 -15.22 10.40 4.71
CA PHE A 249 -14.72 11.19 3.59
C PHE A 249 -15.34 10.78 2.26
N LEU A 250 -15.49 9.48 2.00
CA LEU A 250 -16.15 8.97 0.79
C LEU A 250 -17.59 9.45 0.72
N LYS A 251 -18.34 9.41 1.83
CA LYS A 251 -19.71 9.92 1.89
C LYS A 251 -19.76 11.38 1.44
N PHE A 252 -18.92 12.22 2.05
CA PHE A 252 -18.79 13.63 1.69
C PHE A 252 -18.47 13.81 0.19
N LYS A 253 -17.54 13.02 -0.38
CA LYS A 253 -17.18 13.12 -1.79
C LYS A 253 -18.28 12.67 -2.75
N TYR A 254 -19.02 11.62 -2.41
CA TYR A 254 -20.15 11.16 -3.22
C TYR A 254 -21.30 12.16 -3.19
N GLU A 255 -21.55 12.83 -2.06
CA GLU A 255 -22.48 13.95 -1.95
C GLU A 255 -22.00 15.16 -2.78
N GLU A 256 -20.74 15.57 -2.66
CA GLU A 256 -20.13 16.67 -3.43
C GLU A 256 -20.23 16.45 -4.95
N LYS A 257 -20.08 15.20 -5.41
CA LYS A 257 -20.18 14.82 -6.84
C LYS A 257 -21.60 14.55 -7.32
N ASN A 258 -22.63 14.82 -6.50
CA ASN A 258 -24.04 14.54 -6.81
C ASN A 258 -24.31 13.07 -7.16
N LYS A 259 -23.66 12.15 -6.43
CA LYS A 259 -23.83 10.70 -6.56
C LYS A 259 -24.19 9.99 -5.25
N PRO A 260 -24.98 10.57 -4.32
CA PRO A 260 -25.25 9.95 -3.02
C PRO A 260 -25.91 8.56 -3.14
N GLN A 261 -26.65 8.30 -4.22
CA GLN A 261 -27.29 6.99 -4.48
C GLN A 261 -26.31 5.83 -4.61
N LEU A 262 -25.06 6.09 -5.05
CA LEU A 262 -24.04 5.05 -5.18
C LEU A 262 -23.35 4.73 -3.85
N PHE A 263 -23.52 5.59 -2.84
CA PHE A 263 -22.75 5.47 -1.61
C PHE A 263 -23.08 4.20 -0.82
N GLU A 264 -24.29 3.66 -0.94
CA GLU A 264 -24.64 2.42 -0.25
C GLU A 264 -23.79 1.23 -0.73
N VAL A 265 -23.56 1.12 -2.05
CA VAL A 265 -22.65 0.13 -2.63
C VAL A 265 -21.23 0.34 -2.11
N VAL A 266 -20.74 1.58 -2.14
CA VAL A 266 -19.40 1.95 -1.65
C VAL A 266 -19.22 1.58 -0.18
N ASN A 267 -20.20 1.92 0.66
CA ASN A 267 -20.20 1.61 2.09
C ASN A 267 -20.09 0.09 2.33
N ASN A 268 -20.81 -0.70 1.54
CA ASN A 268 -20.82 -2.16 1.65
C ASN A 268 -19.49 -2.77 1.21
N VAL A 269 -18.96 -2.33 0.06
CA VAL A 269 -17.65 -2.77 -0.45
C VAL A 269 -16.54 -2.45 0.56
N VAL A 270 -16.49 -1.22 1.09
CA VAL A 270 -15.46 -0.80 2.04
C VAL A 270 -15.58 -1.57 3.37
N ARG A 271 -16.78 -1.71 3.93
CA ARG A 271 -16.99 -2.41 5.21
C ARG A 271 -16.71 -3.91 5.11
N LEU A 272 -17.08 -4.54 4.01
CA LEU A 272 -16.77 -5.96 3.78
C LEU A 272 -15.26 -6.16 3.68
N ASN A 273 -14.58 -5.43 2.79
CA ASN A 273 -13.12 -5.51 2.67
C ASN A 273 -12.39 -5.13 3.97
N GLY A 274 -12.93 -4.18 4.73
CA GLY A 274 -12.38 -3.79 6.02
C GLY A 274 -12.54 -4.86 7.11
N ALA A 275 -13.67 -5.58 7.11
CA ALA A 275 -13.85 -6.75 7.97
C ALA A 275 -12.82 -7.86 7.66
N PHE A 276 -12.58 -8.18 6.39
CA PHE A 276 -11.49 -9.09 5.98
C PHE A 276 -10.13 -8.57 6.42
N SER A 277 -9.88 -7.28 6.23
CA SER A 277 -8.62 -6.64 6.61
C SER A 277 -8.34 -6.73 8.11
N ARG A 278 -9.34 -6.48 8.97
CA ARG A 278 -9.21 -6.63 10.43
C ARG A 278 -9.05 -8.08 10.86
N CYS A 279 -9.78 -8.99 10.24
CA CYS A 279 -9.64 -10.41 10.49
C CYS A 279 -8.20 -10.87 10.20
N PHE A 280 -7.65 -10.52 9.04
CA PHE A 280 -6.32 -10.93 8.64
C PHE A 280 -5.20 -10.22 9.41
N GLY A 281 -5.26 -8.89 9.51
CA GLY A 281 -4.16 -8.10 10.07
C GLY A 281 -4.24 -7.83 11.58
N GLU A 282 -5.40 -8.03 12.21
CA GLU A 282 -5.61 -7.75 13.64
C GLU A 282 -6.18 -8.97 14.40
N GLY A 283 -6.49 -10.07 13.70
CA GLY A 283 -7.13 -11.25 14.31
C GLY A 283 -8.55 -10.98 14.81
N GLU A 284 -9.20 -9.91 14.33
CA GLU A 284 -10.51 -9.48 14.80
C GLU A 284 -11.63 -10.09 13.93
N GLU A 285 -12.43 -10.97 14.53
CA GLU A 285 -13.69 -11.40 13.94
C GLU A 285 -14.73 -10.27 14.02
N SER A 286 -15.51 -10.09 12.95
CA SER A 286 -16.54 -9.04 12.94
C SER A 286 -17.85 -9.52 12.32
N ARG A 287 -18.96 -8.94 12.79
CA ARG A 287 -20.29 -9.09 12.19
C ARG A 287 -20.65 -7.79 11.50
N ILE A 288 -21.05 -7.88 10.24
CA ILE A 288 -21.42 -6.72 9.44
C ILE A 288 -22.78 -6.95 8.77
N GLU A 289 -23.58 -5.89 8.76
CA GLU A 289 -24.83 -5.82 8.02
C GLU A 289 -24.54 -5.21 6.65
N LEU A 290 -25.04 -5.87 5.61
CA LEU A 290 -24.89 -5.50 4.22
C LEU A 290 -26.27 -5.40 3.57
N SER A 291 -26.38 -4.47 2.63
CA SER A 291 -27.54 -4.23 1.79
C SER A 291 -27.49 -5.01 0.47
N TYR A 292 -26.39 -5.72 0.20
CA TYR A 292 -26.17 -6.52 -1.01
C TYR A 292 -25.59 -7.88 -0.65
N ASN A 293 -25.66 -8.80 -1.61
CA ASN A 293 -25.08 -10.12 -1.48
C ASN A 293 -23.53 -10.03 -1.35
N PRO A 294 -22.92 -10.65 -0.32
CA PRO A 294 -21.47 -10.64 -0.11
C PRO A 294 -20.65 -11.22 -1.27
N ASP A 295 -21.14 -12.28 -1.93
CA ASP A 295 -20.46 -12.88 -3.09
C ASP A 295 -20.38 -11.88 -4.25
N GLU A 296 -21.46 -11.14 -4.51
CA GLU A 296 -21.48 -10.12 -5.55
C GLU A 296 -20.53 -8.95 -5.21
N LEU A 297 -20.50 -8.53 -3.94
CA LEU A 297 -19.62 -7.46 -3.44
C LEU A 297 -18.12 -7.81 -3.53
N LEU A 298 -17.76 -9.09 -3.44
CA LEU A 298 -16.38 -9.59 -3.58
C LEU A 298 -16.03 -9.95 -5.04
N SER A 299 -17.03 -10.01 -5.92
CA SER A 299 -16.82 -10.36 -7.32
C SER A 299 -16.26 -9.18 -8.13
N GLY A 300 -15.80 -9.49 -9.34
CA GLY A 300 -15.39 -8.47 -10.32
C GLY A 300 -16.51 -7.48 -10.70
N ALA A 301 -17.79 -7.78 -10.42
CA ALA A 301 -18.89 -6.86 -10.68
C ALA A 301 -18.78 -5.57 -9.83
N ALA A 302 -18.35 -5.70 -8.58
CA ALA A 302 -18.17 -4.57 -7.66
C ALA A 302 -17.00 -3.64 -8.04
N MET A 303 -16.14 -4.06 -8.98
CA MET A 303 -15.06 -3.22 -9.52
C MET A 303 -15.58 -2.04 -10.37
N ASN A 304 -16.84 -2.11 -10.82
CA ASN A 304 -17.54 -0.99 -11.43
C ASN A 304 -18.79 -0.64 -10.62
N ILE A 305 -18.64 0.25 -9.64
CA ILE A 305 -19.69 0.66 -8.70
C ILE A 305 -20.97 1.13 -9.40
N GLN A 306 -20.86 1.86 -10.52
CA GLN A 306 -22.04 2.32 -11.25
C GLN A 306 -22.78 1.14 -11.87
N SER A 307 -22.06 0.27 -12.58
CA SER A 307 -22.65 -0.93 -13.19
C SER A 307 -23.22 -1.86 -12.13
N PHE A 308 -22.55 -2.02 -10.99
CA PHE A 308 -23.05 -2.83 -9.89
C PHE A 308 -24.37 -2.29 -9.37
N PHE A 309 -24.44 -0.98 -9.08
CA PHE A 309 -25.66 -0.33 -8.61
C PHE A 309 -26.83 -0.50 -9.59
N ASP A 310 -26.58 -0.37 -10.90
CA ASP A 310 -27.63 -0.43 -11.92
C ASP A 310 -28.16 -1.85 -12.16
N ASN A 311 -27.40 -2.91 -11.81
CA ASN A 311 -27.71 -4.30 -12.18
C ASN A 311 -27.89 -5.26 -11.00
N SER A 312 -27.54 -4.85 -9.78
CA SER A 312 -27.62 -5.73 -8.59
C SER A 312 -28.88 -5.42 -7.78
N PHE A 313 -29.41 -6.43 -7.11
CA PHE A 313 -30.57 -6.28 -6.24
C PHE A 313 -30.11 -6.12 -4.80
N MET A 314 -30.77 -5.22 -4.08
CA MET A 314 -30.54 -5.11 -2.64
C MET A 314 -31.12 -6.33 -1.93
N GLU A 315 -30.27 -7.00 -1.16
CA GLU A 315 -30.62 -8.14 -0.31
C GLU A 315 -29.95 -7.91 1.05
N ASN A 316 -30.76 -7.56 2.05
CA ASN A 316 -30.25 -7.33 3.39
C ASN A 316 -29.70 -8.64 3.96
N SER A 317 -28.41 -8.66 4.23
CA SER A 317 -27.70 -9.81 4.77
C SER A 317 -26.88 -9.41 5.99
N THR A 318 -26.72 -10.35 6.91
CA THR A 318 -25.76 -10.23 8.02
C THR A 318 -24.73 -11.32 7.87
N VAL A 319 -23.46 -10.95 7.85
CA VAL A 319 -22.36 -11.90 7.73
C VAL A 319 -21.37 -11.76 8.87
N LYS A 320 -20.79 -12.90 9.26
CA LYS A 320 -19.63 -12.96 10.14
C LYS A 320 -18.39 -13.22 9.31
N VAL A 321 -17.37 -12.38 9.46
CA VAL A 321 -16.02 -12.60 8.93
C VAL A 321 -15.13 -13.16 10.05
N PHE A 322 -14.37 -14.21 9.75
CA PHE A 322 -13.54 -14.96 10.71
C PHE A 322 -12.32 -15.58 10.03
N MET A 323 -11.30 -15.99 10.81
CA MET A 323 -10.11 -16.64 10.28
C MET A 323 -10.37 -18.15 10.13
N GLY A 324 -10.36 -18.64 8.89
CA GLY A 324 -10.43 -20.05 8.52
C GLY A 324 -9.04 -20.70 8.43
N GLU A 325 -8.98 -21.89 7.82
CA GLU A 325 -7.73 -22.63 7.64
C GLU A 325 -6.82 -21.99 6.58
N ASP A 326 -7.41 -21.47 5.49
CA ASP A 326 -6.69 -20.93 4.33
C ASP A 326 -6.66 -19.38 4.31
N GLY A 327 -7.23 -18.72 5.32
CA GLY A 327 -7.27 -17.26 5.43
C GLY A 327 -8.60 -16.73 5.97
N ALA A 328 -8.84 -15.44 5.79
CA ALA A 328 -10.10 -14.83 6.22
C ALA A 328 -11.27 -15.33 5.34
N GLU A 329 -12.35 -15.75 5.99
CA GLU A 329 -13.56 -16.31 5.39
C GLU A 329 -14.81 -15.60 5.94
N TRP A 330 -15.97 -15.86 5.33
CA TRP A 330 -17.24 -15.32 5.80
C TRP A 330 -18.38 -16.35 5.75
N ARG A 331 -19.40 -16.14 6.58
CA ARG A 331 -20.66 -16.92 6.54
C ARG A 331 -21.87 -16.08 6.93
N TYR A 332 -23.04 -16.44 6.40
CA TYR A 332 -24.32 -15.86 6.84
C TYR A 332 -24.59 -16.14 8.32
N CYS A 333 -25.21 -15.17 8.99
CA CYS A 333 -25.60 -15.24 10.40
C CYS A 333 -27.10 -15.47 10.58
#